data_AF-A0A971RIH5-F1
#
_entry.id   AF-A0A971RIH5-F1
#
_cell.length_a   1.000
_cell.length_b   1.000
_cell.length_c   1.000
_cell.angle_alpha   90.00
_cell.angle_beta   90.00
_cell.angle_gamma   90.00
#
_symmetry.space_group_name_H-M   'P 1'
#
loop_
_entity.id
_entity.type
_entity.pdbx_description
1 polymer ?
#
loop_
_entity_poly.entity_id
_entity_poly.type
_entity_poly.pdbx_seq_one_letter_code
_entity_poly.pdbx_strand_id
1 'polypeptide(L)'
;MDDFYWLSLSESKIKNDFDIIKVDVIKDTDLKGILSIESADDLVKIIKAFKKASINSAEDKYFKSEKHKIGFMLLKHEGSVFDEELGIKKKHYINKEAAKEWKQKYQSIYHPDKNVGDSSIDYEEVMSKINKIYNRMVGKA
;
A
#
# COMPACT_ATOMS: atom_id res chain seq x y z
N MET A 1 -6.35 -3.79 16.56
CA MET A 1 -7.46 -3.31 15.73
C MET A 1 -6.81 -2.29 14.80
N ASP A 2 -6.94 -2.44 13.48
CA ASP A 2 -6.37 -1.45 12.56
C ASP A 2 -7.01 -0.09 12.86
N ASP A 3 -6.17 0.91 13.13
CA ASP A 3 -6.62 2.28 13.27
C ASP A 3 -7.41 2.64 12.00
N PHE A 4 -8.64 3.15 12.16
CA PHE A 4 -9.51 3.58 11.06
C PHE A 4 -10.05 2.48 10.13
N TYR A 5 -10.24 1.24 10.61
CA TYR A 5 -10.82 0.14 9.79
C TYR A 5 -12.13 0.53 9.07
N TRP A 6 -12.91 1.43 9.66
CA TRP A 6 -14.18 1.95 9.13
C TRP A 6 -14.02 2.68 7.77
N LEU A 7 -12.82 3.13 7.41
CA LEU A 7 -12.52 3.66 6.08
C LEU A 7 -12.60 2.57 5.00
N SER A 8 -12.46 1.29 5.33
CA SER A 8 -12.52 0.20 4.34
C SER A 8 -13.94 -0.34 4.10
N LEU A 9 -14.91 0.02 4.95
CA LEU A 9 -16.25 -0.56 4.92
C LEU A 9 -17.10 -0.07 3.75
N SER A 10 -18.03 -0.94 3.31
CA SER A 10 -19.07 -0.59 2.35
C SER A 10 -20.16 0.26 3.00
N GLU A 11 -20.89 1.05 2.20
CA GLU A 11 -22.01 1.85 2.71
C GLU A 11 -23.09 1.00 3.40
N SER A 12 -23.38 -0.18 2.86
CA SER A 12 -24.34 -1.11 3.47
C SER A 12 -23.89 -1.56 4.86
N LYS A 13 -22.60 -1.86 5.03
CA LYS A 13 -22.03 -2.26 6.32
C LYS A 13 -22.04 -1.11 7.32
N ILE A 14 -21.72 0.11 6.86
CA ILE A 14 -21.78 1.34 7.67
C ILE A 14 -23.21 1.58 8.18
N LYS A 15 -24.22 1.39 7.31
CA LYS A 15 -25.62 1.56 7.69
C LYS A 15 -26.11 0.49 8.67
N ASN A 16 -25.73 -0.76 8.44
CA ASN A 16 -26.16 -1.88 9.28
C ASN A 16 -25.54 -1.84 10.69
N ASP A 17 -24.28 -1.41 10.81
CA ASP A 17 -23.54 -1.40 12.08
C ASP A 17 -23.33 0.02 12.61
N PHE A 18 -24.28 0.92 12.34
CA PHE A 18 -24.18 2.36 12.59
C PHE A 18 -23.70 2.70 14.01
N ASP A 19 -24.35 2.15 15.04
CA ASP A 19 -24.07 2.51 16.44
C ASP A 19 -22.65 2.13 16.87
N ILE A 20 -22.16 0.99 16.38
CA ILE A 20 -20.81 0.49 16.67
C ILE A 20 -19.79 1.37 15.97
N ILE A 21 -19.95 1.55 14.65
CA ILE A 21 -18.99 2.30 13.84
C ILE A 21 -18.95 3.76 14.27
N LYS A 22 -20.08 4.37 14.64
CA LYS A 22 -20.12 5.74 15.17
C LYS A 22 -19.20 5.92 16.38
N VAL A 23 -19.22 4.97 17.31
CA VAL A 23 -18.35 5.01 18.51
C VAL A 23 -16.89 4.93 18.11
N ASP A 24 -16.55 4.02 17.20
CA ASP A 24 -15.18 3.85 16.72
C ASP A 24 -14.69 5.10 15.96
N VAL A 25 -15.50 5.69 15.08
CA VAL A 25 -15.13 6.94 14.38
C VAL A 25 -14.87 8.08 15.37
N ILE A 26 -15.72 8.28 16.36
CA ILE A 26 -15.53 9.36 17.35
C ILE A 26 -14.27 9.11 18.17
N LYS A 27 -14.03 7.87 18.57
CA LYS A 27 -12.85 7.47 19.34
C LYS A 27 -11.56 7.64 18.54
N ASP A 28 -11.53 7.15 17.30
CA ASP A 28 -10.33 7.15 16.46
C ASP A 28 -9.95 8.55 15.98
N THR A 29 -10.94 9.44 15.79
CA THR A 29 -10.71 10.81 15.31
C THR A 29 -10.47 11.81 16.44
N ASP A 30 -10.81 11.48 17.68
CA ASP A 30 -10.83 12.38 18.84
C ASP A 30 -11.64 13.69 18.61
N LEU A 31 -12.63 13.65 17.70
CA LEU A 31 -13.47 14.80 17.35
C LEU A 31 -14.76 14.86 18.17
N LYS A 32 -14.71 14.35 19.41
CA LYS A 32 -15.86 14.35 20.32
C LYS A 32 -16.28 15.79 20.62
N GLY A 33 -17.54 16.11 20.32
CA GLY A 33 -18.10 17.46 20.50
C GLY A 33 -17.93 18.40 19.30
N ILE A 34 -17.16 17.99 18.28
CA ILE A 34 -17.06 18.71 17.01
C ILE A 34 -17.96 18.05 15.95
N LEU A 35 -17.94 16.72 15.87
CA LEU A 35 -18.81 15.97 14.96
C LEU A 35 -20.15 15.63 15.61
N SER A 36 -21.25 16.07 15.01
CA SER A 36 -22.58 15.52 15.28
C SER A 36 -22.89 14.42 14.27
N ILE A 37 -23.17 13.20 14.77
CA ILE A 37 -23.52 12.03 13.96
C ILE A 37 -24.87 11.53 14.45
N GLU A 38 -25.94 11.97 13.81
CA GLU A 38 -27.32 11.69 14.24
C GLU A 38 -27.95 10.55 13.43
N SER A 39 -27.46 10.32 12.21
CA SER A 39 -27.94 9.27 11.33
C SER A 39 -26.81 8.49 10.66
N ALA A 40 -27.14 7.30 10.17
CA ALA A 40 -26.22 6.51 9.36
C ALA A 40 -25.80 7.24 8.07
N ASP A 41 -26.65 8.09 7.52
CA ASP A 41 -26.30 8.90 6.36
C ASP A 41 -25.26 9.99 6.69
N ASP A 42 -25.29 10.55 7.90
CA ASP A 42 -24.26 11.49 8.38
C ASP A 42 -22.92 10.78 8.52
N LEU A 43 -22.93 9.57 9.10
CA LEU A 43 -21.73 8.75 9.22
C LEU A 43 -21.14 8.41 7.84
N VAL A 44 -21.97 8.04 6.86
CA VAL A 44 -21.53 7.80 5.49
C VAL A 44 -20.91 9.07 4.88
N LYS A 45 -21.53 10.25 5.05
CA LYS A 45 -20.99 11.52 4.54
C LYS A 45 -19.63 11.84 5.17
N ILE A 46 -19.50 11.66 6.49
CA ILE A 46 -18.26 11.90 7.22
C ILE A 46 -17.16 10.96 6.70
N ILE A 47 -17.44 9.66 6.63
CA ILE A 47 -16.46 8.68 6.14
C ILE A 47 -16.04 9.00 4.69
N LYS A 48 -16.97 9.42 3.83
CA LYS A 48 -16.65 9.89 2.47
C LYS A 48 -15.78 11.15 2.47
N ALA A 49 -16.06 12.11 3.35
CA ALA A 49 -15.26 13.33 3.47
C ALA A 49 -13.84 13.01 3.95
N PHE A 50 -13.68 12.15 4.96
CA PHE A 50 -12.39 11.66 5.43
C PHE A 50 -11.60 10.94 4.33
N LYS A 51 -12.25 10.04 3.57
CA LYS A 51 -11.64 9.40 2.39
C LYS A 51 -11.15 10.44 1.39
N LYS A 52 -11.99 11.41 1.03
CA LYS A 52 -11.66 12.46 0.08
C LYS A 52 -10.51 13.34 0.57
N ALA A 53 -10.53 13.73 1.84
CA ALA A 53 -9.48 14.52 2.46
C ALA A 53 -8.14 13.76 2.47
N SER A 54 -8.17 12.48 2.87
CA SER A 54 -7.00 11.60 2.86
C SER A 54 -6.39 11.46 1.46
N ILE A 55 -7.21 11.27 0.43
CA ILE A 55 -6.75 11.23 -0.97
C ILE A 55 -6.16 12.57 -1.42
N ASN A 56 -6.77 13.69 -1.00
CA ASN A 56 -6.30 15.02 -1.37
C ASN A 56 -4.99 15.40 -0.66
N SER A 57 -4.76 14.89 0.56
CA SER A 57 -3.53 15.10 1.32
C SER A 57 -2.41 14.14 0.93
N ALA A 58 -2.72 13.04 0.22
CA ALA A 58 -1.70 12.14 -0.27
C ALA A 58 -0.82 12.84 -1.31
N GLU A 59 0.50 12.75 -1.13
CA GLU A 59 1.47 13.24 -2.11
C GLU A 59 1.31 12.53 -3.47
N ASP A 60 0.82 11.28 -3.46
CA ASP A 60 0.58 10.46 -4.63
C ASP A 60 -0.91 10.09 -4.77
N LYS A 61 -1.55 10.55 -5.85
CA LYS A 61 -2.97 10.30 -6.14
C LYS A 61 -3.22 9.07 -7.01
N TYR A 62 -2.16 8.42 -7.48
CA TYR A 62 -2.25 7.29 -8.41
C TYR A 62 -2.16 5.95 -7.70
N PHE A 63 -1.44 5.90 -6.57
CA PHE A 63 -1.20 4.67 -5.83
C PHE A 63 -1.84 4.69 -4.43
N LYS A 64 -2.41 3.56 -4.02
CA LYS A 64 -3.04 3.39 -2.71
C LYS A 64 -2.05 3.50 -1.55
N SER A 65 -0.80 3.13 -1.80
CA SER A 65 0.31 3.27 -0.85
C SER A 65 1.64 3.17 -1.59
N GLU A 66 2.73 3.51 -0.90
CA GLU A 66 4.09 3.38 -1.44
C GLU A 66 4.42 1.93 -1.82
N LYS A 67 3.88 0.94 -1.09
CA LYS A 67 3.99 -0.48 -1.44
C LYS A 67 3.34 -0.77 -2.81
N HIS A 68 2.19 -0.19 -3.11
CA HIS A 68 1.56 -0.40 -4.42
C HIS A 68 2.37 0.26 -5.54
N LYS A 69 2.92 1.45 -5.28
CA LYS A 69 3.77 2.18 -6.22
C LYS A 69 5.04 1.40 -6.57
N ILE A 70 5.77 0.95 -5.55
CA ILE A 70 6.98 0.13 -5.74
C ILE A 70 6.63 -1.20 -6.42
N GLY A 71 5.54 -1.86 -6.04
CA GLY A 71 5.06 -3.08 -6.69
C GLY A 71 4.80 -2.86 -8.19
N PHE A 72 4.14 -1.76 -8.55
CA PHE A 72 3.95 -1.36 -9.94
C PHE A 72 5.28 -1.17 -10.69
N MET A 73 6.24 -0.44 -10.09
CA MET A 73 7.56 -0.22 -10.69
C MET A 73 8.32 -1.52 -10.92
N LEU A 74 8.24 -2.48 -9.98
CA LEU A 74 8.84 -3.81 -10.13
C LEU A 74 8.18 -4.62 -11.26
N LEU A 75 6.85 -4.60 -11.37
CA LEU A 75 6.11 -5.33 -12.40
C LEU A 75 6.37 -4.77 -13.80
N LYS A 76 6.39 -3.44 -13.91
CA LYS A 76 6.62 -2.70 -15.15
C LYS A 76 8.09 -2.39 -15.40
N HIS A 77 9.00 -3.02 -14.65
CA HIS A 77 10.43 -2.89 -14.87
C HIS A 77 10.84 -3.56 -16.18
N GLU A 78 11.11 -2.75 -17.18
CA GLU A 78 11.66 -3.15 -18.46
C GLU A 78 12.98 -2.40 -18.70
N GLY A 79 14.04 -3.11 -19.04
CA GLY A 79 15.35 -2.50 -19.21
C GLY A 79 15.84 -1.88 -17.91
N SER A 80 15.96 -0.55 -17.86
CA SER A 80 16.42 0.25 -16.72
C SER A 80 15.44 1.36 -16.31
N VAL A 81 14.18 1.28 -16.77
CA VAL A 81 13.21 2.39 -16.66
C VAL A 81 12.98 2.87 -15.23
N PHE A 82 13.03 1.99 -14.24
CA PHE A 82 12.86 2.34 -12.82
C PHE A 82 14.11 2.08 -11.98
N ASP A 83 15.29 2.08 -12.60
CA ASP A 83 16.53 1.79 -11.86
C ASP A 83 16.80 2.84 -10.77
N GLU A 84 16.54 4.12 -11.03
CA GLU A 84 16.74 5.18 -10.05
C GLU A 84 15.76 5.05 -8.87
N GLU A 85 14.48 4.91 -9.16
CA GLU A 85 13.38 4.82 -8.19
C GLU A 85 13.49 3.57 -7.32
N LEU A 86 13.92 2.45 -7.91
CA LEU A 86 14.16 1.21 -7.16
C LEU A 86 15.51 1.19 -6.44
N GLY A 87 16.32 2.25 -6.57
CA GLY A 87 17.62 2.39 -5.93
C GLY A 87 18.73 1.52 -6.53
N ILE A 88 18.56 1.10 -7.79
CA ILE A 88 19.51 0.30 -8.57
C ILE A 88 20.60 1.23 -9.11
N LYS A 89 21.72 1.24 -8.41
CA LYS A 89 22.94 2.00 -8.77
C LYS A 89 24.01 1.10 -9.39
N LYS A 90 25.00 1.71 -10.05
CA LYS A 90 26.18 1.03 -10.62
C LYS A 90 26.85 0.03 -9.68
N LYS A 91 26.88 0.32 -8.36
CA LYS A 91 27.46 -0.58 -7.35
C LYS A 91 26.86 -1.99 -7.36
N HIS A 92 25.59 -2.15 -7.71
CA HIS A 92 24.92 -3.46 -7.72
C HIS A 92 25.37 -4.33 -8.90
N TYR A 93 25.85 -3.71 -9.99
CA TYR A 93 26.39 -4.45 -11.13
C TYR A 93 27.84 -4.91 -10.93
N ILE A 94 28.54 -4.30 -9.96
CA ILE A 94 29.95 -4.59 -9.67
C ILE A 94 30.07 -5.45 -8.42
N ASN A 95 29.27 -5.19 -7.40
CA ASN A 95 29.27 -5.90 -6.14
C ASN A 95 28.00 -6.76 -6.02
N LYS A 96 28.20 -8.07 -6.11
CA LYS A 96 27.13 -9.08 -5.98
C LYS A 96 26.47 -9.09 -4.60
N GLU A 97 27.21 -8.76 -3.54
CA GLU A 97 26.64 -8.66 -2.19
C GLU A 97 25.66 -7.49 -2.11
N ALA A 98 26.02 -6.33 -2.66
CA ALA A 98 25.11 -5.20 -2.75
C ALA A 98 23.85 -5.55 -3.56
N ALA A 99 23.98 -6.26 -4.69
CA ALA A 99 22.82 -6.74 -5.45
C ALA A 99 21.95 -7.72 -4.64
N LYS A 100 22.57 -8.57 -3.83
CA LYS A 100 21.86 -9.52 -2.95
C LYS A 100 21.11 -8.78 -1.85
N GLU A 101 21.70 -7.75 -1.25
CA GLU A 101 21.02 -6.88 -0.27
C GLU A 101 19.82 -6.19 -0.89
N TRP A 102 19.97 -5.65 -2.11
CA TRP A 102 18.86 -5.06 -2.87
C TRP A 102 17.72 -6.07 -3.06
N LYS A 103 18.06 -7.29 -3.49
CA LYS A 103 17.07 -8.37 -3.67
C LYS A 103 16.38 -8.71 -2.34
N GLN A 104 17.16 -8.91 -1.27
CA GLN A 104 16.63 -9.26 0.06
C GLN A 104 15.70 -8.17 0.61
N LYS A 105 16.04 -6.89 0.41
CA LYS A 105 15.18 -5.75 0.77
C LYS A 105 13.79 -5.94 0.18
N TYR A 106 13.66 -6.10 -1.13
CA TYR A 106 12.34 -6.22 -1.76
C TYR A 106 11.67 -7.57 -1.49
N GLN A 107 12.41 -8.68 -1.42
CA GLN A 107 11.84 -9.97 -1.02
C GLN A 107 11.23 -9.90 0.39
N SER A 108 11.86 -9.18 1.32
CA SER A 108 11.34 -9.06 2.68
C SER A 108 9.97 -8.35 2.75
N ILE A 109 9.64 -7.54 1.73
CA ILE A 109 8.39 -6.77 1.59
C ILE A 109 7.35 -7.58 0.79
N TYR A 110 7.76 -8.21 -0.30
CA TYR A 110 6.85 -8.81 -1.30
C TYR A 110 6.78 -10.34 -1.30
N HIS A 111 7.44 -11.02 -0.36
CA HIS A 111 7.32 -12.48 -0.29
C HIS A 111 5.84 -12.92 -0.10
N PRO A 112 5.31 -13.86 -0.89
CA PRO A 112 3.94 -14.37 -0.77
C PRO A 112 3.59 -14.82 0.64
N ASP A 113 4.48 -15.59 1.29
CA ASP A 113 4.29 -16.06 2.67
C ASP A 113 4.07 -14.95 3.71
N LYS A 114 4.56 -13.74 3.46
CA LYS A 114 4.36 -12.59 4.36
C LYS A 114 3.11 -11.78 4.03
N ASN A 115 2.50 -12.02 2.89
CA ASN A 115 1.38 -11.26 2.35
C ASN A 115 0.15 -12.17 2.11
N VAL A 116 0.03 -13.23 2.90
CA VAL A 116 -1.09 -14.18 2.82
C VAL A 116 -2.41 -13.45 3.07
N GLY A 117 -3.37 -13.64 2.18
CA GLY A 117 -4.69 -13.02 2.26
C GLY A 117 -4.77 -11.62 1.66
N ASP A 118 -3.65 -11.01 1.24
CA ASP A 118 -3.65 -9.78 0.46
C ASP A 118 -3.67 -10.11 -1.03
N SER A 119 -4.76 -9.74 -1.70
CA SER A 119 -4.96 -9.91 -3.16
C SER A 119 -4.78 -8.61 -3.95
N SER A 120 -4.30 -7.54 -3.31
CA SER A 120 -4.14 -6.23 -3.97
C SER A 120 -2.97 -6.15 -4.95
N ILE A 121 -2.02 -7.09 -4.87
CA ILE A 121 -0.83 -7.19 -5.70
C ILE A 121 -0.61 -8.67 -6.08
N ASP A 122 -0.17 -8.95 -7.30
CA ASP A 122 0.31 -10.29 -7.68
C ASP A 122 1.72 -10.52 -7.11
N TYR A 123 1.77 -11.03 -5.89
CA TYR A 123 3.02 -11.23 -5.15
C TYR A 123 3.96 -12.25 -5.79
N GLU A 124 3.42 -13.26 -6.48
CA GLU A 124 4.21 -14.26 -7.20
C GLU A 124 4.90 -13.62 -8.41
N GLU A 125 4.15 -12.83 -9.19
CA GLU A 125 4.72 -12.12 -10.33
C GLU A 125 5.78 -11.10 -9.86
N VAL A 126 5.51 -10.34 -8.79
CA VAL A 126 6.48 -9.39 -8.22
C VAL A 126 7.76 -10.11 -7.80
N MET A 127 7.68 -11.26 -7.13
CA MET A 127 8.85 -12.04 -6.75
C MET A 127 9.65 -12.53 -7.97
N SER A 128 8.97 -12.98 -9.01
CA SER A 128 9.59 -13.34 -10.28
C SER A 128 10.35 -12.15 -10.89
N LYS A 129 9.74 -10.96 -10.89
CA LYS A 129 10.37 -9.72 -11.39
C LYS A 129 11.57 -9.31 -10.57
N ILE A 130 11.51 -9.37 -9.23
CA ILE A 130 12.66 -9.10 -8.35
C ILE A 130 13.83 -10.03 -8.71
N ASN A 131 13.57 -11.31 -8.93
CA ASN A 131 14.59 -12.28 -9.35
C ASN A 131 15.18 -11.94 -10.71
N LYS A 132 14.34 -11.56 -11.69
CA LYS A 132 14.78 -11.16 -13.02
C LYS A 132 15.68 -9.93 -12.98
N ILE A 133 15.28 -8.89 -12.23
CA ILE A 133 16.06 -7.66 -12.07
C ILE A 133 17.41 -7.98 -11.40
N TYR A 134 17.42 -8.80 -10.34
CA TYR A 134 18.66 -9.24 -9.69
C TYR A 134 19.57 -10.00 -10.66
N ASN A 135 19.03 -10.95 -11.44
CA ASN A 135 19.81 -11.71 -12.41
C ASN A 135 20.46 -10.79 -13.45
N ARG A 136 19.76 -9.74 -13.89
CA ARG A 136 20.32 -8.69 -14.75
C ARG A 136 21.50 -7.98 -14.08
N MET A 137 21.39 -7.62 -12.80
CA MET A 137 22.50 -6.97 -12.07
C MET A 137 23.76 -7.84 -12.04
N VAL A 138 23.60 -9.16 -11.86
CA VAL A 138 24.72 -10.09 -11.70
C VAL A 138 25.13 -10.80 -13.00
N GLY A 139 24.63 -10.35 -14.16
CA GLY A 139 25.01 -10.87 -15.47
C GLY A 139 24.52 -12.31 -15.75
N LYS A 140 23.38 -12.70 -15.20
CA LYS A 140 22.75 -14.02 -15.36
C LYS A 140 21.39 -13.98 -16.09
N ALA A 141 21.08 -12.86 -16.74
CA ALA A 141 19.80 -12.61 -17.42
C ALA A 141 19.87 -12.94 -18.91
#